data_AF-A0A7M2XV76-F1
#
_entry.id   AF-A0A7M2XV76-F1
#
_cell.length_a   1.000
_cell.length_b   1.000
_cell.length_c   1.000
_cell.angle_alpha   90.00
_cell.angle_beta   90.00
_cell.angle_gamma   90.00
#
_symmetry.space_group_name_H-M   'P 1'
#
loop_
_entity.id
_entity.type
_entity.pdbx_description
1 polymer ?
#
loop_
_entity_poly.entity_id
_entity_poly.type
_entity_poly.pdbx_seq_one_letter_code
_entity_poly.pdbx_strand_id
1 'polypeptide(L)' 'MKPGDQVKVSARGTCVFTVEDIDEDAGMAVIEVNADSPLTYPWPARITDLVPVED' A
#
# COMPACT_ATOMS: atom_id res chain seq x y z
N MET A 1 7.84 -1.65 -6.83
CA MET A 1 7.25 -1.59 -5.49
C MET A 1 8.08 -2.47 -4.58
N LYS A 2 8.53 -1.97 -3.44
CA LYS A 2 9.37 -2.69 -2.46
C LYS A 2 8.88 -2.34 -1.05
N PRO A 3 9.16 -3.12 -0.01
CA PRO A 3 8.95 -2.67 1.37
C PRO A 3 9.67 -1.33 1.61
N GLY A 4 8.98 -0.38 2.23
CA GLY A 4 9.39 1.02 2.43
C GLY A 4 9.04 1.98 1.29
N ASP A 5 8.50 1.49 0.16
CA ASP A 5 8.06 2.34 -0.95
C ASP A 5 6.70 2.98 -0.62
N GLN A 6 6.44 4.17 -1.16
CA GLN A 6 5.14 4.82 -1.02
C GLN A 6 4.24 4.49 -2.22
N VAL A 7 3.04 3.99 -1.93
CA VAL A 7 2.05 3.59 -2.92
C VAL A 7 0.71 4.25 -2.65
N LYS A 8 -0.09 4.43 -3.70
CA LYS A 8 -1.47 4.89 -3.63
C LYS A 8 -2.38 3.72 -4.01
N VAL A 9 -3.45 3.50 -3.26
CA VAL A 9 -4.50 2.57 -3.67
C VAL A 9 -5.39 3.28 -4.68
N SER A 10 -5.31 2.90 -5.96
CA SER A 10 -6.13 3.49 -7.05
C SER A 10 -7.62 3.44 -6.74
N ALA A 11 -8.08 2.34 -6.12
CA ALA A 11 -9.48 2.11 -5.78
C ALA A 11 -10.02 3.03 -4.67
N ARG A 12 -9.16 3.70 -3.90
CA ARG A 12 -9.58 4.45 -2.69
C ARG A 12 -9.28 5.94 -2.71
N GLY A 13 -8.67 6.45 -3.78
CA GLY A 13 -8.37 7.88 -3.93
C GLY A 13 -7.24 8.33 -3.00
N THR A 14 -6.35 9.19 -3.51
CA THR A 14 -5.24 10.02 -2.96
C THR A 14 -4.60 9.71 -1.59
N CYS A 15 -4.87 8.60 -0.92
CA CYS A 15 -4.19 8.17 0.29
C CYS A 15 -2.88 7.52 -0.12
N VAL A 16 -1.80 8.03 0.46
CA VAL A 16 -0.46 7.48 0.32
C VAL A 16 -0.25 6.50 1.47
N PHE A 17 0.17 5.31 1.12
CA PHE A 17 0.45 4.20 2.01
C PHE A 17 1.93 3.85 1.88
N THR A 18 2.55 3.40 2.95
CA THR A 18 3.89 2.83 2.92
C THR A 18 3.74 1.32 2.76
N VAL A 19 4.58 0.69 1.95
CA VAL A 19 4.58 -0.77 1.86
C VAL A 19 5.34 -1.33 3.05
N GLU A 20 4.72 -2.19 3.84
CA GLU A 20 5.40 -2.92 4.92
C GLU A 20 6.07 -4.17 4.38
N ASP A 21 5.31 -4.95 3.61
CA ASP A 21 5.74 -6.22 3.04
C ASP A 21 5.01 -6.54 1.73
N ILE A 22 5.58 -7.43 0.91
CA ILE A 22 5.02 -7.82 -0.39
C ILE A 22 5.06 -9.34 -0.52
N ASP A 23 3.88 -9.94 -0.52
CA ASP A 23 3.66 -11.33 -0.91
C ASP A 23 3.51 -11.43 -2.44
N GLU A 24 4.64 -11.55 -3.14
CA GLU A 24 4.64 -11.72 -4.61
C GLU A 24 3.95 -13.04 -5.03
N ASP A 25 4.02 -14.08 -4.20
CA ASP A 25 3.40 -15.39 -4.47
C ASP A 25 1.86 -15.31 -4.44
N ALA A 26 1.31 -14.54 -3.50
CA ALA A 26 -0.12 -14.32 -3.37
C ALA A 26 -0.64 -13.14 -4.21
N GLY A 27 0.26 -12.33 -4.79
CA GLY A 27 -0.09 -11.08 -5.46
C GLY A 27 -0.66 -10.02 -4.51
N MET A 28 -0.30 -10.09 -3.22
CA MET A 28 -0.77 -9.18 -2.17
C MET A 28 0.40 -8.42 -1.57
N ALA A 29 0.16 -7.21 -1.10
CA ALA A 29 1.12 -6.43 -0.34
C ALA A 29 0.48 -5.98 0.96
N VAL A 30 1.24 -6.08 2.04
CA VAL A 30 0.88 -5.55 3.34
C VAL A 30 1.31 -4.09 3.34
N ILE A 31 0.34 -3.19 3.49
CA ILE A 31 0.60 -1.75 3.50
C ILE A 31 0.40 -1.16 4.89
N GLU A 32 1.41 -0.39 5.29
CA GLU A 32 1.45 0.44 6.47
C GLU A 32 0.77 1.82 6.13
N VAL A 33 -0.41 2.10 6.69
CA VAL A 33 -1.18 3.35 6.50
C VAL A 33 -0.73 4.53 7.39
N ASN A 34 0.07 5.47 6.88
CA ASN A 34 0.59 6.63 7.64
C ASN A 34 -0.41 7.21 8.68
N ALA A 35 0.10 7.56 9.86
CA ALA A 35 -0.63 7.85 11.11
C ALA A 35 -1.79 8.89 11.03
N ASP A 36 -1.90 9.61 9.92
CA ASP A 36 -3.00 10.54 9.62
C ASP A 36 -4.24 9.84 9.03
N SER A 37 -4.16 8.55 8.70
CA SER A 37 -5.25 7.82 8.06
C SER A 37 -6.07 7.01 9.07
N PRO A 38 -7.41 7.00 8.97
CA PRO A 38 -8.31 6.35 9.93
C PRO A 38 -8.33 4.82 9.83
N LEU A 39 -7.39 4.20 9.12
CA LEU A 39 -7.39 2.78 8.82
C LEU A 39 -6.57 1.99 9.84
N THR A 40 -7.07 0.81 10.18
CA THR A 40 -6.43 -0.12 11.10
C THR A 40 -5.24 -0.80 10.44
N TYR A 41 -4.11 -0.74 11.15
CA TYR A 41 -2.82 -1.31 10.81
C TYR A 41 -2.69 -2.80 11.14
N PRO A 42 -1.84 -3.56 10.41
CA PRO A 42 -1.53 -3.47 8.97
C PRO A 42 -2.62 -4.15 8.13
N TRP A 43 -2.84 -3.68 6.90
CA TRP A 43 -3.89 -4.21 6.02
C TRP A 43 -3.31 -4.80 4.73
N PRO A 44 -3.63 -6.07 4.35
CA PRO A 44 -3.38 -6.60 3.02
C PRO A 44 -4.18 -5.88 1.91
N ALA A 45 -3.46 -5.37 0.91
CA ALA A 45 -3.99 -4.82 -0.33
C ALA A 45 -3.46 -5.61 -1.54
N ARG A 46 -4.22 -5.64 -2.63
CA ARG A 46 -3.76 -6.30 -3.87
C ARG A 46 -2.74 -5.42 -4.57
N ILE A 47 -1.63 -6.01 -5.03
CA ILE A 47 -0.57 -5.29 -5.75
C ILE A 47 -1.13 -4.63 -7.02
N THR A 48 -2.08 -5.27 -7.70
CA THR A 48 -2.74 -4.74 -8.91
C THR A 48 -3.52 -3.44 -8.67
N ASP A 49 -4.00 -3.22 -7.45
CA ASP A 49 -4.75 -2.03 -7.07
C ASP A 49 -3.81 -0.91 -6.55
N LEU A 50 -2.54 -1.24 -6.31
CA LEU A 50 -1.51 -0.34 -5.80
C LEU A 50 -0.75 0.30 -6.94
N VAL A 51 -0.69 1.62 -6.91
CA VAL A 51 0.01 2.45 -7.89
C VAL A 51 1.18 3.11 -7.20
N PRO A 52 2.41 3.06 -7.76
CA PRO A 52 3.52 3.83 -7.19
C PRO A 52 3.19 5.32 -7.20
N VAL A 53 3.61 6.03 -6.16
CA VAL A 53 3.56 7.48 -6.15
C VAL A 53 4.76 7.97 -6.96
N GLU A 54 4.57 8.25 -8.24
CA GLU A 54 5.57 9.00 -9.02
C GLU A 54 5.65 10.43 -8.46
N ASP A 55 6.89 10.90 -8.24
CA ASP A 55 7.25 12.27 -7.84
C ASP A 55 7.15 13.23 -9.04
#